data_AF-A0A3M5QVV4-F1
#
_entry.id   AF-A0A3M5QVV4-F1
#
_cell.length_a   1.000
_cell.length_b   1.000
_cell.length_c   1.000
_cell.angle_alpha   90.00
_cell.angle_beta   90.00
_cell.angle_gamma   90.00
#
_symmetry.space_group_name_H-M   'P 1'
#
loop_
_entity.id
_entity.type
_entity.pdbx_description
1 polymer ?
#
loop_
_entity_poly.entity_id
_entity_poly.type
_entity_poly.pdbx_seq_one_letter_code
_entity_poly.pdbx_strand_id
1 'polypeptide(L)' 'MIIIEDKFTSGAQVSMEMDKEASELFVFHCPAGQGCKVSKWPLDSYYMPIAVAHYEQCCELERAD' A
#
# COMPACT_ATOMS: atom_id res chain seq x y z
N MET A 1 -1.08 -2.44 11.86
CA MET A 1 -2.56 -2.48 11.71
C MET A 1 -2.88 -2.19 10.26
N ILE A 2 -3.53 -3.12 9.55
CA ILE A 2 -3.97 -2.88 8.17
C ILE A 2 -5.11 -1.85 8.21
N ILE A 3 -4.93 -0.74 7.48
CA ILE A 3 -5.94 0.32 7.37
C ILE A 3 -6.78 0.08 6.11
N ILE A 4 -6.14 -0.32 5.00
CA ILE A 4 -6.79 -0.51 3.70
C ILE A 4 -6.16 -1.73 3.01
N GLU A 5 -6.96 -2.57 2.37
CA GLU A 5 -6.50 -3.72 1.59
C GLU A 5 -7.41 -3.92 0.37
N ASP A 6 -6.80 -4.06 -0.80
CA ASP A 6 -7.45 -4.45 -2.06
C ASP A 6 -6.80 -5.74 -2.57
N LYS A 7 -7.64 -6.69 -3.00
CA LYS A 7 -7.22 -7.94 -3.64
C LYS A 7 -7.80 -8.01 -5.04
N PHE A 8 -6.98 -8.39 -6.01
CA PHE A 8 -7.31 -8.37 -7.42
C PHE A 8 -7.53 -9.78 -7.97
N THR A 9 -8.36 -9.93 -8.99
CA THR A 9 -8.62 -11.21 -9.65
C THR A 9 -7.39 -11.78 -10.36
N SER A 10 -6.42 -10.93 -10.70
CA SER A 10 -5.10 -11.31 -11.17
C SER A 10 -4.30 -12.14 -10.15
N GLY A 11 -4.68 -12.08 -8.86
CA GLY A 11 -3.92 -12.62 -7.74
C GLY A 11 -2.98 -11.60 -7.09
N ALA A 12 -3.00 -10.34 -7.54
CA ALA A 12 -2.29 -9.25 -6.90
C ALA A 12 -2.99 -8.78 -5.62
N GLN A 13 -2.24 -8.10 -4.76
CA GLN A 13 -2.72 -7.48 -3.54
C GLN A 13 -2.02 -6.15 -3.29
N VAL A 14 -2.78 -5.14 -2.87
CA VAL A 14 -2.23 -3.87 -2.40
C VAL A 14 -2.80 -3.58 -1.02
N SER A 15 -1.96 -3.30 -0.03
CA SER A 15 -2.42 -2.93 1.32
C SER A 15 -1.68 -1.72 1.86
N MET A 16 -2.33 -0.97 2.74
CA MET A 16 -1.73 0.09 3.52
C MET A 16 -1.82 -0.26 5.00
N GLU A 17 -0.69 -0.21 5.68
CA GLU A 17 -0.57 -0.52 7.09
C GLU A 17 0.02 0.65 7.88
N MET A 18 -0.40 0.76 9.13
CA MET A 18 0.16 1.71 10.09
C MET A 18 0.77 0.94 11.27
N ASP A 19 1.99 1.32 11.59
CA ASP A 19 2.68 0.98 12.83
C ASP A 19 2.68 2.22 13.74
N LYS A 20 1.84 2.18 14.78
CA LYS A 20 1.74 3.27 15.76
C LYS A 20 2.92 3.31 16.72
N GLU A 21 3.58 2.19 16.96
CA GLU A 21 4.71 2.11 17.90
C GLU A 21 5.97 2.67 17.23
N ALA A 22 6.20 2.29 15.97
CA ALA A 22 7.30 2.83 15.17
C ALA A 22 7.01 4.23 14.59
N SER A 23 5.74 4.69 14.63
CA SER A 23 5.28 5.90 13.94
C SER A 23 5.57 5.85 12.43
N GLU A 24 5.21 4.73 11.80
CA GLU A 24 5.46 4.47 10.38
C GLU A 24 4.16 4.07 9.63
N LEU A 25 4.11 4.44 8.35
CA LEU A 25 3.12 4.03 7.37
C LEU A 25 3.80 3.18 6.30
N PHE A 26 3.15 2.10 5.91
CA PHE A 26 3.61 1.18 4.89
C PHE A 26 2.55 1.02 3.82
N VAL A 27 2.99 0.98 2.55
CA VAL A 27 2.17 0.50 1.44
C VAL A 27 2.87 -0.73 0.86
N PHE A 28 2.15 -1.84 0.84
CA PHE A 28 2.57 -3.10 0.25
C PHE A 28 1.91 -3.25 -1.11
N HIS A 29 2.72 -3.40 -2.14
CA HIS A 29 2.27 -3.73 -3.49
C HIS A 29 2.82 -5.10 -3.86
N CYS A 30 1.95 -6.09 -3.93
CA CYS A 30 2.26 -7.48 -4.24
C CYS A 30 1.62 -7.87 -5.58
N PRO A 31 2.26 -7.63 -6.73
CA PRO A 31 1.76 -8.08 -8.02
C PRO A 31 1.70 -9.61 -8.09
N ALA A 32 0.78 -10.14 -8.91
CA ALA A 32 0.61 -11.58 -9.08
C ALA A 32 1.91 -12.25 -9.58
N GLY A 33 2.37 -13.28 -8.85
CA GLY A 33 3.58 -14.03 -9.21
C GLY A 33 4.89 -13.27 -9.02
N GLN A 34 4.86 -12.08 -8.40
CA GLN A 34 6.05 -11.28 -8.10
C GLN A 34 6.23 -11.11 -6.59
N GLY A 35 7.41 -10.62 -6.19
CA GLY A 35 7.67 -10.24 -4.80
C GLY A 35 6.94 -8.95 -4.41
N CYS A 36 6.58 -8.83 -3.13
CA CYS A 36 5.99 -7.61 -2.60
C CYS A 36 7.02 -6.47 -2.54
N LYS A 37 6.64 -5.31 -3.09
CA LYS A 37 7.33 -4.04 -2.94
C LYS A 37 6.73 -3.30 -1.74
N VAL A 38 7.60 -2.77 -0.89
CA VAL A 38 7.18 -2.05 0.32
C VAL A 38 7.68 -0.62 0.25
N SER A 39 6.76 0.32 0.31
CA SER A 39 7.04 1.75 0.42
C SER A 39 6.75 2.20 1.84
N LYS A 40 7.60 3.07 2.39
CA LYS A 40 7.56 3.48 3.81
C LYS A 40 7.57 5.00 3.96
N TRP A 41 6.77 5.51 4.89
CA TRP A 41 6.74 6.91 5.30
C TRP A 41 6.61 7.08 6.81
N PRO A 42 6.97 8.26 7.36
CA PRO A 42 6.59 8.65 8.71
C PRO A 42 5.07 8.71 8.87
N LEU A 43 4.56 8.33 10.04
CA LEU A 43 3.16 8.47 10.41
C LEU A 43 2.88 9.89 10.91
N ASP A 44 2.74 10.83 9.97
CA ASP A 44 2.27 12.17 10.24
C ASP A 44 1.28 12.67 9.18
N SER A 45 0.62 13.79 9.46
CA SER A 45 -0.43 14.35 8.59
C SER A 45 0.09 14.83 7.23
N TYR A 46 1.39 15.05 7.08
CA TYR A 46 2.00 15.46 5.82
C TYR A 46 2.20 14.25 4.89
N TYR A 47 2.67 13.13 5.43
CA TYR A 47 2.92 11.93 4.62
C TYR A 47 1.71 11.02 4.44
N MET A 48 0.70 11.08 5.33
CA MET A 48 -0.56 10.34 5.15
C MET A 48 -1.17 10.49 3.74
N PRO A 49 -1.43 11.70 3.21
CA PRO A 49 -2.01 11.84 1.87
C PRO A 49 -1.08 11.32 0.77
N ILE A 50 0.24 11.36 0.96
CA ILE A 50 1.22 10.83 0.00
C ILE A 50 1.17 9.30 -0.03
N ALA A 51 1.11 8.66 1.14
CA ALA A 51 0.97 7.21 1.24
C ALA A 51 -0.35 6.73 0.62
N VAL A 52 -1.46 7.45 0.85
CA VAL A 52 -2.76 7.15 0.23
C VAL A 52 -2.71 7.30 -1.29
N ALA A 53 -2.12 8.39 -1.81
CA ALA A 53 -1.98 8.57 -3.26
C ALA A 53 -1.13 7.47 -3.91
N HIS A 54 -0.07 7.02 -3.22
CA HIS A 54 0.74 5.90 -3.71
C HIS A 54 -0.03 4.57 -3.67
N TYR A 55 -0.81 4.33 -2.62
CA TYR A 55 -1.70 3.18 -2.53
C TYR A 55 -2.68 3.15 -3.70
N GLU A 56 -3.36 4.27 -3.98
CA GLU A 56 -4.31 4.39 -5.09
C GLU A 56 -3.63 4.14 -6.44
N GLN A 57 -2.43 4.70 -6.65
CA GLN A 57 -1.64 4.45 -7.85
C GLN A 57 -1.32 2.95 -8.04
N CYS A 58 -0.93 2.25 -6.96
CA CYS A 58 -0.70 0.80 -7.02
C CYS A 58 -1.98 0.04 -7.37
N CYS A 59 -3.12 0.43 -6.81
CA CYS A 59 -4.41 -0.17 -7.15
C CYS A 59 -4.80 0.08 -8.61
N GLU A 60 -4.57 1.28 -9.15
CA GLU A 60 -4.85 1.60 -10.55
C GLU A 60 -4.01 0.76 -11.51
N LEU A 61 -2.74 0.53 -11.18
CA LEU A 61 -1.87 -0.36 -11.97
C LEU A 61 -2.43 -1.78 -12.06
N GLU A 62 -2.88 -2.35 -10.95
CA GLU A 62 -3.45 -3.71 -10.93
C GLU A 62 -4.88 -3.79 -11.49
N ARG A 63 -5.60 -2.67 -11.61
CA ARG A 63 -6.93 -2.61 -12.27
C ARG A 63 -6.82 -2.44 -13.78
N ALA A 64 -5.68 -1.98 -14.28
CA ALA A 64 -5.44 -1.75 -15.70
C ALA A 64 -5.01 -3.03 -16.46
N ASP A 65 -4.65 -4.09 -15.73
CA ASP A 65 -4.35 -5.45 -16.24
C ASP A 65 -5.61 -6.35 -16.25
#